data_AF-A0A662NXD1-F1
#
_entry.id   AF-A0A662NXD1-F1
#
_cell.length_a   1.000
_cell.length_b   1.000
_cell.length_c   1.000
_cell.angle_alpha   90.00
_cell.angle_beta   90.00
_cell.angle_gamma   90.00
#
_symmetry.space_group_name_H-M   'P 1'
#
loop_
_entity.id
_entity.type
_entity.pdbx_description
1 polymer ?
#
loop_
_entity_poly.entity_id
_entity_poly.type
_entity_poly.pdbx_seq_one_letter_code
_entity_poly.pdbx_strand_id
1 'polypeptide(L)'
;MVKIKDLSNKILSEAVGSTQYAIIHRNGTVIYSNPREGVDISPHFTEAIRASRVAFNRISPGGEISLVIQKEVKSVVIREIPKRTCYQILITEGSPFLALASLMRYEEEVSSLIPEETSTPEIVHHLSEKFSLYPKEVANKVLERLKKEEEKGRKMSEEEILDLVLAESKVQ
;
A
#
# COMPACT_ATOMS: atom_id res chain seq x y z
N MET A 1 -10.49 -17.11 -5.72
CA MET A 1 -9.12 -17.61 -5.41
C MET A 1 -8.47 -18.38 -6.55
N VAL A 2 -9.13 -19.28 -7.28
CA VAL A 2 -8.50 -20.00 -8.42
C VAL A 2 -7.95 -19.04 -9.50
N LYS A 3 -8.73 -18.03 -9.91
CA LYS A 3 -8.31 -17.04 -10.91
C LYS A 3 -7.06 -16.24 -10.54
N ILE A 4 -6.93 -15.81 -9.28
CA ILE A 4 -5.77 -15.02 -8.82
C ILE A 4 -4.52 -15.89 -8.72
N LYS A 5 -4.69 -17.18 -8.42
CA LYS A 5 -3.60 -18.16 -8.44
C LYS A 5 -3.06 -18.36 -9.84
N ASP A 6 -3.94 -18.61 -10.82
CA ASP A 6 -3.55 -18.80 -12.21
C ASP A 6 -2.85 -17.56 -12.77
N LEU A 7 -3.38 -16.37 -12.48
CA LEU A 7 -2.78 -15.10 -12.86
C LEU A 7 -1.41 -14.89 -12.22
N SER A 8 -1.27 -15.17 -10.92
CA SER A 8 0.03 -15.07 -10.24
C SER A 8 1.09 -16.00 -10.84
N ASN A 9 0.69 -17.20 -11.29
CA ASN A 9 1.60 -18.12 -11.96
C ASN A 9 2.04 -17.59 -13.33
N LYS A 10 1.14 -16.94 -14.08
CA LYS A 10 1.49 -16.26 -15.35
C LYS A 10 2.50 -15.14 -15.10
N ILE A 11 2.21 -14.24 -14.15
CA ILE A 11 3.11 -13.13 -13.76
C ILE A 11 4.51 -13.67 -13.41
N LEU A 12 4.57 -14.68 -12.53
CA LEU A 12 5.83 -15.29 -12.10
C LEU A 12 6.60 -16.03 -13.22
N SER A 13 5.93 -16.42 -14.29
CA SER A 13 6.56 -17.12 -15.42
C SER A 13 7.07 -16.15 -16.47
N GLU A 14 6.37 -15.03 -16.68
CA GLU A 14 6.80 -13.97 -17.60
C GLU A 14 7.94 -13.11 -17.04
N ALA A 15 7.87 -12.78 -15.75
CA ALA A 15 8.94 -12.08 -15.06
C ALA A 15 10.04 -13.08 -14.65
N VAL A 16 10.85 -13.51 -15.63
CA VAL A 16 11.91 -14.51 -15.43
C VAL A 16 12.81 -14.14 -14.24
N GLY A 17 13.06 -15.10 -13.36
CA GLY A 17 13.80 -14.90 -12.11
C GLY A 17 12.93 -14.46 -10.93
N SER A 18 11.61 -14.29 -11.11
CA SER A 18 10.71 -13.96 -10.02
C SER A 18 10.43 -15.17 -9.13
N THR A 19 10.62 -14.96 -7.83
CA THR A 19 10.53 -15.99 -6.79
C THR A 19 9.27 -15.86 -5.95
N GLN A 20 8.59 -14.70 -5.95
CA GLN A 20 7.34 -14.54 -5.23
C GLN A 20 6.48 -13.43 -5.81
N TYR A 21 5.16 -13.67 -5.82
CA TYR A 21 4.15 -12.66 -6.11
C TYR A 21 3.22 -12.53 -4.92
N ALA A 22 2.82 -11.31 -4.59
CA ALA A 22 1.81 -11.07 -3.57
C ALA A 22 0.95 -9.85 -3.89
N ILE A 23 -0.22 -9.85 -3.26
CA ILE A 23 -1.11 -8.71 -3.19
C ILE A 23 -1.30 -8.43 -1.70
N ILE A 24 -0.99 -7.20 -1.31
CA ILE A 24 -1.12 -6.75 0.06
C ILE A 24 -2.03 -5.53 0.11
N HIS A 25 -2.89 -5.47 1.13
CA HIS A 25 -3.65 -4.28 1.45
C HIS A 25 -2.72 -3.18 1.98
N ARG A 26 -3.09 -1.91 1.79
CA ARG A 26 -2.31 -0.75 2.27
C ARG A 26 -2.15 -0.74 3.79
N ASN A 27 -3.03 -1.42 4.51
CA ASN A 27 -2.94 -1.58 5.97
C ASN A 27 -1.92 -2.64 6.41
N GLY A 28 -1.31 -3.42 5.50
CA GLY A 28 -0.37 -4.50 5.82
C GLY A 28 -0.94 -5.92 5.73
N THR A 29 -2.25 -6.07 5.53
CA THR A 29 -2.89 -7.38 5.42
C THR A 29 -2.53 -8.05 4.09
N VAL A 30 -2.00 -9.27 4.15
CA VAL A 30 -1.73 -10.06 2.94
C VAL A 30 -3.05 -10.61 2.39
N ILE A 31 -3.44 -10.16 1.19
CA ILE A 31 -4.65 -10.63 0.49
C ILE A 31 -4.34 -11.95 -0.24
N TYR A 32 -3.16 -12.02 -0.85
CA TYR A 32 -2.71 -13.20 -1.57
C TYR A 32 -1.19 -13.25 -1.59
N SER A 33 -0.62 -14.46 -1.51
CA SER A 33 0.80 -14.69 -1.71
C SER A 33 1.03 -16.01 -2.44
N ASN A 34 1.97 -15.99 -3.38
CA ASN A 34 2.45 -17.17 -4.10
C ASN A 34 3.99 -17.20 -4.04
N PRO A 35 4.55 -17.69 -2.92
CA PRO A 35 5.99 -17.89 -2.78
C PRO A 35 6.44 -19.14 -3.55
N ARG A 36 7.45 -18.99 -4.40
CA ARG A 36 8.31 -20.10 -4.85
C ARG A 36 9.49 -20.30 -3.89
N GLU A 37 9.94 -19.22 -3.26
CA GLU A 37 10.86 -19.20 -2.13
C GLU A 37 10.16 -18.55 -0.94
N GLY A 38 10.31 -19.11 0.26
CA GLY A 38 9.59 -18.67 1.46
C GLY A 38 10.04 -17.31 2.02
N VAL A 39 9.90 -16.23 1.25
CA VAL A 39 10.16 -14.87 1.73
C VAL A 39 8.91 -14.36 2.46
N ASP A 40 9.13 -13.88 3.67
CA ASP A 40 8.10 -13.26 4.48
C ASP A 40 7.80 -11.85 3.95
N ILE A 41 6.61 -11.69 3.37
CA ILE A 41 6.08 -10.39 2.98
C ILE A 41 5.33 -9.85 4.19
N SER A 42 6.11 -9.29 5.11
CA SER A 42 5.64 -8.77 6.38
C SER A 42 5.08 -7.33 6.26
N PRO A 43 4.37 -6.85 7.29
CA PRO A 43 3.88 -5.47 7.37
C PRO A 43 4.97 -4.39 7.20
N HIS A 44 6.25 -4.73 7.39
CA HIS A 44 7.35 -3.77 7.20
C HIS A 44 7.43 -3.24 5.76
N PHE A 45 6.96 -4.01 4.76
CA PHE A 45 6.87 -3.52 3.40
C PHE A 45 5.88 -2.36 3.28
N THR A 46 4.73 -2.38 3.96
CA THR A 46 3.75 -1.28 3.87
C THR A 46 4.24 -0.01 4.53
N GLU A 47 5.01 -0.11 5.61
CA GLU A 47 5.64 1.05 6.24
C GLU A 47 6.66 1.71 5.31
N ALA A 48 7.51 0.92 4.66
CA ALA A 48 8.46 1.41 3.67
C ALA A 48 7.75 2.10 2.50
N ILE A 49 6.71 1.47 1.95
CA ILE A 49 5.93 2.06 0.85
C ILE A 49 5.28 3.38 1.27
N ARG A 50 4.71 3.43 2.49
CA ARG A 50 4.07 4.62 3.04
C ARG A 50 5.07 5.77 3.20
N ALA A 51 6.26 5.49 3.74
CA ALA A 51 7.32 6.48 3.87
C ALA A 51 7.78 7.00 2.51
N SER A 52 7.98 6.10 1.53
CA SER A 52 8.29 6.49 0.15
C SER A 52 7.20 7.35 -0.47
N ARG A 53 5.92 7.04 -0.24
CA ARG A 53 4.78 7.84 -0.74
C ARG A 53 4.80 9.28 -0.22
N VAL A 54 5.09 9.49 1.06
CA VAL A 54 5.24 10.85 1.61
C VAL A 54 6.37 11.61 0.90
N ALA A 55 7.50 10.95 0.63
CA ALA A 55 8.61 11.57 -0.07
C ALA A 55 8.27 11.89 -1.54
N PHE A 56 7.66 10.96 -2.27
CA PHE A 56 7.31 11.14 -3.69
C PHE A 56 6.23 12.19 -3.89
N ASN A 57 5.21 12.25 -3.03
CA ASN A 57 4.17 13.27 -3.11
C ASN A 57 4.71 14.71 -3.00
N ARG A 58 5.89 14.90 -2.40
CA ARG A 58 6.57 16.21 -2.36
C ARG A 58 7.25 16.58 -3.69
N ILE A 59 7.60 15.60 -4.50
CA ILE A 59 8.30 15.76 -5.78
C ILE A 59 7.29 15.82 -6.93
N SER A 60 6.31 14.93 -6.90
CA SER A 60 5.24 14.83 -7.88
C SER A 60 3.93 14.58 -7.14
N PRO A 61 3.14 15.63 -6.85
CA PRO A 61 1.86 15.48 -6.20
C PRO A 61 0.91 14.65 -7.06
N GLY A 62 0.31 13.63 -6.45
CA GLY A 62 -0.61 12.74 -7.16
C GLY A 62 0.10 11.71 -8.03
N GLY A 63 -0.64 10.65 -8.36
CA GLY A 63 -0.16 9.53 -9.16
C GLY A 63 0.02 8.23 -8.39
N GLU A 64 0.10 7.16 -9.18
CA GLU A 64 0.45 5.83 -8.70
C GLU A 64 1.94 5.75 -8.41
N ILE A 65 2.28 4.98 -7.40
CA ILE A 65 3.67 4.76 -7.03
C ILE A 65 4.11 3.38 -7.48
N SER A 66 5.27 3.34 -8.12
CA SER A 66 6.04 2.12 -8.34
C SER A 66 7.39 2.28 -7.65
N LEU A 67 7.78 1.29 -6.85
CA LEU A 67 9.03 1.26 -6.12
C LEU A 67 9.83 0.04 -6.55
N VAL A 68 11.12 0.25 -6.79
CA VAL A 68 12.09 -0.83 -6.96
C VAL A 68 13.10 -0.69 -5.83
N ILE A 69 13.13 -1.69 -4.96
CA ILE A 69 14.09 -1.79 -3.86
C ILE A 69 15.05 -2.91 -4.23
N GLN A 70 16.29 -2.57 -4.54
CA GLN A 70 17.31 -3.54 -4.95
C GLN A 70 18.30 -3.78 -3.81
N LYS A 71 18.50 -5.04 -3.46
CA LYS A 71 19.54 -5.50 -2.55
C LYS A 71 20.35 -6.60 -3.23
N GLU A 72 21.56 -6.25 -3.65
CA GLU A 72 22.47 -7.16 -4.36
C GLU A 72 21.77 -7.81 -5.57
N VAL A 73 21.58 -9.14 -5.53
CA VAL A 73 20.94 -9.93 -6.59
C VAL A 73 19.42 -9.98 -6.47
N LYS A 74 18.82 -9.58 -5.35
CA LYS A 74 17.36 -9.60 -5.13
C LYS A 74 16.77 -8.21 -5.25
N SER A 75 15.65 -8.12 -5.94
CA SER A 75 14.85 -6.90 -6.06
C SER A 75 13.43 -7.16 -5.57
N VAL A 76 12.88 -6.18 -4.86
CA VAL A 76 11.47 -6.10 -4.52
C VAL A 76 10.87 -5.00 -5.38
N VAL A 77 9.94 -5.38 -6.24
CA VAL A 77 9.20 -4.49 -7.12
C VAL A 77 7.80 -4.36 -6.59
N ILE A 78 7.40 -3.14 -6.29
CA ILE A 78 6.12 -2.81 -5.68
C ILE A 78 5.40 -1.86 -6.60
N ARG A 79 4.12 -2.12 -6.87
CA ARG A 79 3.27 -1.26 -7.67
C ARG A 79 1.91 -1.10 -7.04
N GLU A 80 1.43 0.13 -6.94
CA GLU A 80 0.05 0.39 -6.57
C GLU A 80 -0.92 -0.12 -7.62
N ILE A 81 -2.04 -0.69 -7.14
CA ILE A 81 -3.15 -1.04 -8.02
C ILE A 81 -4.08 0.18 -8.09
N PRO A 82 -4.31 0.76 -9.28
CA PRO A 82 -5.17 1.94 -9.43
C PRO A 82 -6.57 1.66 -8.87
N LYS A 83 -7.15 2.66 -8.19
CA LYS A 83 -8.51 2.59 -7.60
C LYS A 83 -8.71 1.45 -6.60
N ARG A 84 -7.63 0.85 -6.11
CA ARG A 84 -7.62 -0.16 -5.06
C ARG A 84 -6.69 0.27 -3.94
N THR A 85 -7.04 -0.10 -2.72
CA THR A 85 -6.23 0.11 -1.51
C THR A 85 -5.21 -1.03 -1.34
N CYS A 86 -4.58 -1.43 -2.44
CA CYS A 86 -3.70 -2.59 -2.50
C CYS A 86 -2.41 -2.30 -3.28
N TYR A 87 -1.39 -3.08 -2.99
CA TYR A 87 -0.13 -3.14 -3.72
C TYR A 87 0.04 -4.52 -4.34
N GLN A 88 0.56 -4.57 -5.57
CA GLN A 88 1.21 -5.75 -6.12
C GLN A 88 2.68 -5.74 -5.72
N ILE A 89 3.19 -6.90 -5.30
CA ILE A 89 4.59 -7.10 -4.97
C ILE A 89 5.13 -8.26 -5.78
N LEU A 90 6.28 -8.06 -6.39
CA LEU A 90 7.07 -9.10 -7.02
C LEU A 90 8.48 -9.10 -6.46
N ILE A 91 8.94 -10.25 -5.98
CA ILE A 91 10.32 -10.47 -5.57
C ILE A 91 11.01 -11.22 -6.71
N THR A 92 12.17 -10.71 -7.14
CA THR A 92 12.89 -11.24 -8.29
C THR A 92 14.39 -11.23 -8.10
N GLU A 93 15.05 -12.28 -8.56
CA GLU A 93 16.50 -12.31 -8.80
C GLU A 93 16.85 -11.90 -10.24
N GLY A 94 15.82 -11.74 -11.08
CA GLY A 94 15.94 -11.26 -12.46
C GLY A 94 15.91 -9.74 -12.56
N SER A 95 15.58 -9.25 -13.75
CA SER A 95 15.51 -7.81 -14.01
C SER A 95 14.31 -7.17 -13.27
N PRO A 96 14.53 -6.16 -12.41
CA PRO A 96 13.44 -5.44 -11.77
C PRO A 96 12.55 -4.69 -12.78
N PHE A 97 13.08 -4.34 -13.95
CA PHE A 97 12.30 -3.69 -15.01
C PHE A 97 11.35 -4.66 -15.70
N LEU A 98 11.76 -5.92 -15.91
CA LEU A 98 10.87 -6.96 -16.44
C LEU A 98 9.78 -7.32 -15.44
N ALA A 99 10.15 -7.39 -14.15
CA ALA A 99 9.20 -7.55 -13.06
C ALA A 99 8.15 -6.42 -13.04
N LEU A 100 8.59 -5.17 -13.09
CA LEU A 100 7.67 -4.02 -13.13
C LEU A 100 6.77 -4.05 -14.37
N ALA A 101 7.33 -4.32 -15.55
CA ALA A 101 6.56 -4.42 -16.79
C ALA A 101 5.49 -5.52 -16.73
N SER A 102 5.80 -6.66 -16.07
CA SER A 102 4.82 -7.73 -15.85
C SER A 102 3.70 -7.27 -14.92
N LEU A 103 4.01 -6.59 -13.81
CA LEU A 103 2.99 -6.04 -12.91
C LEU A 103 2.07 -5.03 -13.62
N MET A 104 2.62 -4.19 -14.49
CA MET A 104 1.85 -3.23 -15.29
C MET A 104 0.94 -3.93 -16.31
N ARG A 105 1.44 -4.98 -16.98
CA ARG A 105 0.68 -5.72 -17.99
C ARG A 105 -0.60 -6.34 -17.44
N TYR A 106 -0.54 -6.86 -16.22
CA TYR A 106 -1.64 -7.59 -15.59
C TYR A 106 -2.45 -6.76 -14.61
N GLU A 107 -2.18 -5.46 -14.51
CA GLU A 107 -2.81 -4.56 -13.53
C GLU A 107 -4.33 -4.58 -13.58
N GLU A 108 -4.92 -4.42 -14.77
CA GLU A 108 -6.38 -4.41 -14.96
C GLU A 108 -7.01 -5.76 -14.58
N GLU A 109 -6.37 -6.87 -14.98
CA GLU A 109 -6.86 -8.21 -14.66
C GLU A 109 -6.80 -8.45 -13.15
N VAL A 110 -5.71 -8.06 -12.48
CA VAL A 110 -5.58 -8.13 -11.02
C VAL A 110 -6.62 -7.24 -10.33
N SER A 111 -6.80 -6.00 -10.78
CA SER A 111 -7.75 -5.04 -10.24
C SER A 111 -9.20 -5.54 -10.31
N SER A 112 -9.54 -6.29 -11.37
CA SER A 112 -10.86 -6.92 -11.54
C SER A 112 -11.14 -8.06 -10.56
N LEU A 113 -10.09 -8.67 -10.00
CA LEU A 113 -10.17 -9.81 -9.07
C LEU A 113 -10.18 -9.38 -7.60
N ILE A 114 -9.89 -8.11 -7.33
CA ILE A 114 -9.92 -7.51 -6.00
C ILE A 114 -11.19 -6.67 -5.90
N PRO A 115 -12.04 -6.87 -4.87
CA PRO A 115 -13.22 -6.04 -4.67
C PRO A 115 -12.85 -4.55 -4.67
N GLU A 116 -13.66 -3.70 -5.31
CA GLU A 116 -13.55 -2.26 -5.06
C GLU A 116 -13.89 -2.04 -3.59
N GLU A 117 -13.02 -1.35 -2.83
CA GLU A 117 -13.43 -0.93 -1.51
C GLU A 117 -14.57 0.08 -1.65
N THR A 118 -15.73 -0.33 -1.14
CA THR A 118 -16.76 0.61 -0.73
C THR A 118 -16.18 1.35 0.47
N SER A 119 -16.00 2.66 0.31
CA SER A 119 -15.46 3.58 1.30
C SER A 119 -15.88 3.28 2.76
N THR A 120 -14.87 3.20 3.64
CA THR A 120 -14.87 3.33 5.13
C THR A 120 -15.43 2.15 5.95
N PRO A 121 -14.59 1.46 6.77
CA PRO A 121 -14.23 1.98 8.10
C PRO A 121 -12.82 1.58 8.65
N GLU A 122 -11.73 1.66 7.89
CA GLU A 122 -10.37 1.39 8.43
C GLU A 122 -9.64 2.62 9.00
N ILE A 123 -10.17 3.82 8.78
CA ILE A 123 -9.57 5.08 9.25
C ILE A 123 -9.42 5.07 10.78
N VAL A 124 -10.39 4.51 11.52
CA VAL A 124 -10.36 4.53 13.00
C VAL A 124 -9.33 3.56 13.59
N HIS A 125 -9.12 2.39 12.97
CA HIS A 125 -8.14 1.42 13.46
C HIS A 125 -6.71 1.79 13.06
N HIS A 126 -6.53 2.31 11.84
CA HIS A 126 -5.22 2.70 11.30
C HIS A 126 -4.68 4.00 11.92
N LEU A 127 -5.56 4.85 12.44
CA LEU A 127 -5.15 6.01 13.22
C LEU A 127 -4.62 5.64 14.62
N SER A 128 -5.16 4.59 15.26
CA SER A 128 -4.72 4.19 16.61
C SER A 128 -3.24 3.77 16.66
N GLU A 129 -2.74 3.09 15.63
CA GLU A 129 -1.31 2.71 15.52
C GLU A 129 -0.44 3.91 15.11
N LYS A 130 -0.94 4.78 14.22
CA LYS A 130 -0.25 6.03 13.81
C LYS A 130 -0.10 7.04 14.95
N PHE A 131 -1.00 7.05 15.92
CA PHE A 131 -0.96 7.95 17.08
C PHE A 131 0.04 7.54 18.15
N SER A 132 0.68 6.37 18.06
CA SER A 132 1.73 5.98 19.01
C SER A 132 2.99 6.85 18.93
N LEU A 133 3.21 7.52 17.80
CA LEU A 133 4.36 8.42 17.56
C LEU A 133 4.08 9.90 17.88
N TYR A 134 2.83 10.27 18.16
CA TYR A 134 2.43 11.64 18.46
C TYR A 134 1.95 11.73 19.92
N PRO A 135 2.12 12.88 20.60
CA PRO A 135 1.59 13.06 21.94
C PRO A 135 0.10 12.69 21.99
N LYS A 136 -0.33 11.97 23.04
CA LYS A 136 -1.74 11.54 23.21
C LYS A 136 -2.75 12.68 23.04
N GLU A 137 -2.32 13.91 23.37
CA GLU A 137 -3.10 15.13 23.19
C GLU A 137 -3.42 15.45 21.73
N VAL A 138 -2.47 15.25 20.81
CA VAL A 138 -2.67 15.44 19.36
C VAL A 138 -3.67 14.40 18.84
N ALA A 139 -3.52 13.15 19.27
CA ALA A 139 -4.42 12.06 18.89
C ALA A 139 -5.88 12.33 19.29
N ASN A 140 -6.08 12.75 20.54
CA ASN A 140 -7.41 13.05 21.05
C ASN A 140 -8.06 14.22 20.31
N LYS A 141 -7.31 15.29 20.00
CA LYS A 141 -7.83 16.43 19.23
C LYS A 141 -8.24 16.05 17.81
N VAL A 142 -7.43 15.24 17.14
CA VAL A 142 -7.73 14.76 15.78
C VAL A 142 -8.98 13.88 15.79
N LEU A 143 -9.11 12.97 16.76
CA LEU A 143 -10.29 12.12 16.93
C LEU A 143 -11.57 12.92 17.22
N GLU A 144 -11.50 13.95 18.07
CA GLU A 144 -12.65 14.83 18.31
C GLU A 144 -13.08 15.59 17.06
N ARG A 145 -12.11 16.07 16.25
CA ARG A 145 -12.40 16.78 14.99
C ARG A 145 -13.07 15.85 13.97
N LEU A 146 -12.56 14.62 13.86
CA LEU A 146 -13.10 13.59 12.99
C LEU A 146 -14.55 13.27 13.33
N LYS A 147 -14.86 13.06 14.63
CA LYS A 147 -16.23 12.83 15.10
C LYS A 147 -17.17 13.99 14.74
N LYS A 148 -16.71 15.24 14.90
CA LYS A 148 -17.51 16.43 14.57
C LYS A 148 -17.82 16.56 13.07
N GLU A 149 -16.91 16.17 12.19
CA GLU A 149 -17.16 16.20 10.75
C GLU A 149 -18.07 15.03 10.32
N GLU A 150 -17.93 13.87 10.96
CA GLU A 150 -18.82 12.72 10.75
C GLU A 150 -20.27 13.02 11.19
N GLU A 151 -20.46 13.69 12.33
CA GLU A 151 -21.76 14.20 12.79
C GLU A 151 -22.41 15.20 11.81
N LYS A 152 -21.60 15.88 10.99
CA LYS A 152 -22.07 16.77 9.90
C LYS A 152 -22.31 16.03 8.58
N GLY A 153 -22.16 14.71 8.56
CA GLY A 153 -22.28 13.88 7.36
C GLY A 153 -21.11 14.03 6.37
N ARG A 154 -20.01 14.67 6.78
CA ARG A 154 -18.81 14.82 5.95
C ARG A 154 -17.75 13.81 6.38
N LYS A 155 -17.34 12.96 5.44
CA LYS A 155 -16.17 12.08 5.61
C LYS A 155 -14.92 12.78 5.09
N MET A 156 -13.91 12.92 5.95
CA MET A 156 -12.61 13.43 5.57
C MET A 156 -11.78 12.35 4.84
N SER A 157 -11.02 12.77 3.83
CA SER A 157 -10.06 11.92 3.14
C SER A 157 -8.83 11.63 4.01
N GLU A 158 -8.05 10.60 3.66
CA GLU A 158 -6.81 10.28 4.39
C GLU A 158 -5.79 11.42 4.36
N GLU A 159 -5.75 12.19 3.27
CA GLU A 159 -4.86 13.36 3.12
C GLU A 159 -5.30 14.49 4.05
N GLU A 160 -6.60 14.79 4.14
CA GLU A 160 -7.15 15.79 5.06
C GLU A 160 -6.89 15.41 6.53
N ILE A 161 -6.91 14.11 6.85
CA ILE A 161 -6.61 13.61 8.19
C ILE A 161 -5.13 13.77 8.51
N LEU A 162 -4.24 13.46 7.56
CA LEU A 162 -2.81 13.63 7.75
C LEU A 162 -2.42 15.10 7.93
N ASP A 163 -3.01 16.00 7.13
CA ASP A 163 -2.81 17.44 7.26
C ASP A 163 -3.28 17.96 8.63
N LEU A 164 -4.42 17.45 9.12
CA LEU A 164 -4.92 17.79 10.46
C LEU A 164 -3.97 17.33 11.56
N VAL A 165 -3.44 16.11 11.46
CA VAL A 165 -2.43 15.59 12.42
C VAL A 165 -1.18 16.46 12.42
N LEU A 166 -0.68 16.85 11.24
CA LEU A 166 0.49 17.72 11.09
C LEU A 166 0.24 19.13 11.62
N ALA A 167 -0.96 19.67 11.42
CA ALA A 167 -1.35 20.98 11.94
C ALA A 167 -1.37 21.00 13.48
N GLU A 168 -2.02 20.01 14.10
CA GLU A 168 -2.12 19.91 15.56
C GLU A 168 -0.77 19.59 16.22
N SER A 169 0.15 18.95 15.50
CA SER A 169 1.52 18.65 15.98
C SER A 169 2.47 19.86 15.97
N LYS A 170 2.16 20.92 15.20
CA LYS A 170 2.99 22.15 15.12
C LYS A 170 2.66 23.20 16.19
N VAL A 171 1.65 22.95 17.02
CA VAL A 171 1.17 23.88 18.06
C VAL A 171 1.86 23.65 19.41
N GLN A 172 2.96 22.91 19.45
CA GLN A 172 3.78 22.68 20.66
C GLN A 172 5.08 23.48 20.63
#